data_AF-A0AAX0WV91-F1
#
_entry.id   AF-A0AAX0WV91-F1
#
_cell.length_a   1.000
_cell.length_b   1.000
_cell.length_c   1.000
_cell.angle_alpha   90.00
_cell.angle_beta   90.00
_cell.angle_gamma   90.00
#
_symmetry.space_group_name_H-M   'P 1'
#
loop_
_entity.id
_entity.type
_entity.pdbx_description
1 polymer ?
#
loop_
_entity_poly.entity_id
_entity_poly.type
_entity_poly.pdbx_seq_one_letter_code
_entity_poly.pdbx_strand_id
1 'polypeptide(L)'
;MRNQQLRAIYANQREISTERTLLEQVKEFAEIGFNKNLEEYIKSNREKIELYTSIQFDTSKYSEKYLEFLNGLILALSLEEKDIKTKTIRDKRALNEHYSRQPKTKGEYPSIEDVEDSTTLNRNVINRLDAFKKEVEALRNQQLILKAKSLVKSAKADIDVNQENLRLMKIGYLELLSNYSLESSVAFEREFDHLFGEKSISTFRKHFAGRKRIMDEIMEECKETSVEEEIKKEQFKLDQHIMNFELIVKQATDLKSLATLLKQVKTIEGSITQKAGELLIPSEAQKLQELIRFIAEKEQEIQRIKKGIKGTSEIHQQTIRAIETIEQSIQKKKVEAESFLQQISKTSSEVQQKIEGRQVGVPAPSDQVNKEASLTKKNRLLEAISLIKTYRETLESEQKKFSVKFFHKSRNHEKLSYCQSLEKELNSQINTLDRESNLLLIIKNAHDKATKESGAQKEITKGGSYFGTSRMLSLQRLLGIDEAWQTKGHSKFLVFSTQSNLHGLKTSGVVGDKVHKIVKNFYLGVDNSNEPYQEIKKQAFPNAAVNNPQCS
;
A
#
# COMPACT_ATOMS: atom_id res chain seq x y z
N MET A 1 35.88 -57.40 -5.89
CA MET A 1 35.09 -56.14 -5.99
C MET A 1 34.51 -56.10 -7.39
N ARG A 2 33.19 -56.13 -7.53
CA ARG A 2 32.51 -56.10 -8.84
C ARG A 2 32.56 -54.67 -9.40
N ASN A 3 33.74 -54.24 -9.84
CA ASN A 3 33.99 -52.87 -10.24
C ASN A 3 33.62 -52.70 -11.73
N GLN A 4 32.40 -52.23 -11.99
CA GLN A 4 31.92 -51.98 -13.36
C GLN A 4 32.76 -50.94 -14.09
N GLN A 5 33.35 -50.00 -13.34
CA GLN A 5 34.19 -48.94 -13.91
C GLN A 5 35.52 -49.45 -14.41
N LEU A 6 36.08 -50.49 -13.79
CA LEU A 6 37.26 -51.19 -14.31
C LEU A 6 36.98 -51.75 -15.71
N ARG A 7 35.81 -52.34 -15.95
CA ARG A 7 35.40 -52.82 -17.27
C ARG A 7 35.15 -51.66 -18.25
N ALA A 8 34.56 -50.57 -17.78
CA ALA A 8 34.27 -49.40 -18.61
C ALA A 8 35.53 -48.77 -19.21
N ILE A 9 36.69 -48.81 -18.52
CA ILE A 9 37.97 -48.37 -19.08
C ILE A 9 38.33 -49.16 -20.37
N TYR A 10 38.01 -50.44 -20.44
CA TYR A 10 38.42 -51.30 -21.55
C TYR A 10 37.40 -51.34 -22.68
N ALA A 11 36.10 -51.25 -22.38
CA ALA A 11 35.04 -51.44 -23.36
C ALA A 11 34.26 -50.15 -23.71
N ASN A 12 33.80 -49.39 -22.70
CA ASN A 12 32.78 -48.34 -22.87
C ASN A 12 33.17 -47.05 -22.14
N GLN A 13 34.31 -46.47 -22.51
CA GLN A 13 34.94 -45.38 -21.73
C GLN A 13 34.06 -44.14 -21.61
N ARG A 14 33.25 -43.82 -22.62
CA ARG A 14 32.44 -42.60 -22.66
C ARG A 14 31.02 -42.76 -22.14
N GLU A 15 30.58 -43.99 -21.86
CA GLU A 15 29.18 -44.28 -21.53
C GLU A 15 28.97 -44.31 -20.01
N ILE A 16 28.26 -43.31 -19.47
CA ILE A 16 27.87 -43.28 -18.06
C ILE A 16 26.55 -44.03 -17.89
N SER A 17 26.51 -45.00 -16.97
CA SER A 17 25.30 -45.81 -16.75
C SER A 17 24.20 -44.98 -16.11
N THR A 18 22.95 -45.22 -16.48
CA THR A 18 21.76 -44.64 -15.82
C THR A 18 21.22 -45.53 -14.70
N GLU A 19 21.69 -46.77 -14.58
CA GLU A 19 21.24 -47.73 -13.56
C GLU A 19 21.78 -47.44 -12.15
N ARG A 20 22.86 -46.65 -12.07
CA ARG A 20 23.53 -46.26 -10.83
C ARG A 20 23.73 -44.77 -10.78
N THR A 21 23.77 -44.20 -9.58
CA THR A 21 24.00 -42.77 -9.44
C THR A 21 25.40 -42.39 -9.96
N LEU A 22 25.52 -41.18 -10.53
CA LEU A 22 26.79 -40.69 -11.04
C LEU A 22 27.90 -40.72 -9.98
N LEU A 23 27.59 -40.29 -8.75
CA LEU A 23 28.57 -40.21 -7.66
C LEU A 23 29.04 -41.60 -7.18
N GLU A 24 28.16 -42.61 -7.18
CA GLU A 24 28.56 -43.99 -6.90
C GLU A 24 29.51 -44.53 -7.98
N GLN A 25 29.23 -44.24 -9.25
CA GLN A 25 30.11 -44.63 -10.35
C GLN A 25 31.47 -43.95 -10.25
N VAL A 26 31.53 -42.65 -9.93
CA VAL A 26 32.79 -41.92 -9.71
C VAL A 26 33.56 -42.49 -8.52
N LYS A 27 32.86 -42.85 -7.43
CA LYS A 27 33.46 -43.51 -6.26
C LYS A 27 34.08 -44.86 -6.65
N GLU A 28 33.34 -45.73 -7.33
CA GLU A 28 33.84 -47.03 -7.79
C GLU A 28 35.06 -46.88 -8.71
N PHE A 29 35.07 -45.84 -9.55
CA PHE A 29 36.19 -45.55 -10.43
C PHE A 29 37.44 -45.15 -9.65
N ALA A 30 37.30 -44.29 -8.63
CA ALA A 30 38.40 -43.90 -7.76
C ALA A 30 38.97 -45.07 -6.94
N GLU A 31 38.13 -46.04 -6.55
CA GLU A 31 38.53 -47.26 -5.81
C GLU A 31 39.45 -48.20 -6.61
N ILE A 32 39.61 -47.98 -7.92
CA ILE A 32 40.62 -48.67 -8.74
C ILE A 32 42.04 -48.31 -8.24
N GLY A 33 42.24 -47.09 -7.73
CA GLY A 33 43.50 -46.64 -7.11
C GLY A 33 44.57 -46.19 -8.11
N PHE A 34 44.21 -45.88 -9.36
CA PHE A 34 45.16 -45.42 -10.37
C PHE A 34 45.68 -44.00 -10.10
N ASN A 35 44.98 -43.21 -9.27
CA ASN A 35 45.39 -41.88 -8.86
C ASN A 35 45.10 -41.66 -7.36
N LYS A 36 46.12 -41.28 -6.59
CA LYS A 36 46.03 -41.13 -5.13
C LYS A 36 45.19 -39.91 -4.72
N ASN A 37 45.28 -38.81 -5.46
CA ASN A 37 44.56 -37.57 -5.13
C ASN A 37 43.05 -37.74 -5.29
N LEU A 38 42.62 -38.36 -6.40
CA LEU A 38 41.21 -38.68 -6.63
C LEU A 38 40.68 -39.67 -5.56
N GLU A 39 41.47 -40.69 -5.22
CA GLU A 39 41.12 -41.64 -4.16
C GLU A 39 40.95 -40.95 -2.80
N GLU A 40 41.88 -40.08 -2.41
CA GLU A 40 41.83 -39.32 -1.16
C GLU A 40 40.67 -38.32 -1.13
N TYR A 41 40.37 -37.66 -2.26
CA TYR A 41 39.23 -36.75 -2.37
C TYR A 41 37.90 -37.49 -2.11
N ILE A 42 37.71 -38.64 -2.76
CA ILE A 42 36.49 -39.46 -2.59
C ILE A 42 36.38 -40.00 -1.16
N LYS A 43 37.50 -40.47 -0.57
CA LYS A 43 37.51 -40.92 0.83
C LYS A 43 37.14 -39.80 1.80
N SER A 44 37.72 -38.61 1.61
CA SER A 44 37.48 -37.45 2.48
C SER A 44 36.06 -36.88 2.36
N ASN A 45 35.37 -37.15 1.25
CA ASN A 45 34.00 -36.70 1.00
C ASN A 45 32.97 -37.84 0.98
N ARG A 46 33.29 -39.00 1.59
CA ARG A 46 32.40 -40.17 1.58
C ARG A 46 30.99 -39.87 2.11
N GLU A 47 30.89 -39.19 3.25
CA GLU A 47 29.60 -38.82 3.85
C GLU A 47 28.78 -37.89 2.94
N LYS A 48 29.44 -36.97 2.24
CA LYS A 48 28.79 -36.09 1.26
C LYS A 48 28.27 -36.88 0.05
N ILE A 49 29.04 -37.84 -0.44
CA ILE A 49 28.60 -38.72 -1.53
C ILE A 49 27.35 -39.47 -1.08
N GLU A 50 27.37 -40.13 0.08
CA GLU A 50 26.21 -40.86 0.63
C GLU A 50 24.98 -39.94 0.78
N LEU A 51 25.18 -38.71 1.28
CA LEU A 51 24.13 -37.69 1.40
C LEU A 51 23.54 -37.31 0.03
N TYR A 52 24.37 -36.99 -0.95
CA TYR A 52 23.92 -36.50 -2.26
C TYR A 52 23.40 -37.60 -3.19
N THR A 53 23.66 -38.87 -2.88
CA THR A 53 23.04 -40.03 -3.54
C THR A 53 21.73 -40.48 -2.88
N SER A 54 21.40 -39.94 -1.70
CA SER A 54 20.17 -40.30 -0.98
C SER A 54 18.93 -39.80 -1.71
N ILE A 55 17.87 -40.61 -1.71
CA ILE A 55 16.52 -40.22 -2.20
C ILE A 55 15.93 -39.00 -1.47
N GLN A 56 16.47 -38.67 -0.29
CA GLN A 56 16.03 -37.51 0.50
C GLN A 56 16.66 -36.20 0.03
N PHE A 57 17.77 -36.26 -0.73
CA PHE A 57 18.43 -35.07 -1.24
C PHE A 57 17.76 -34.60 -2.54
N ASP A 58 17.19 -33.40 -2.48
CA ASP A 58 16.46 -32.81 -3.60
C ASP A 58 17.38 -31.94 -4.47
N THR A 59 17.92 -32.53 -5.54
CA THR A 59 18.78 -31.85 -6.52
C THR A 59 18.08 -30.75 -7.30
N SER A 60 16.74 -30.67 -7.24
CA SER A 60 15.97 -29.58 -7.86
C SER A 60 16.02 -28.27 -7.06
N LYS A 61 16.53 -28.32 -5.83
CA LYS A 61 16.73 -27.14 -4.97
C LYS A 61 18.19 -26.70 -4.96
N TYR A 62 18.38 -25.40 -4.81
CA TYR A 62 19.72 -24.83 -4.65
C TYR A 62 20.34 -25.28 -3.32
N SER A 63 21.59 -25.76 -3.36
CA SER A 63 22.39 -26.06 -2.18
C SER A 63 23.82 -25.57 -2.40
N GLU A 64 24.24 -24.59 -1.59
CA GLU A 64 25.60 -24.04 -1.63
C GLU A 64 26.66 -25.12 -1.38
N LYS A 65 26.47 -25.95 -0.34
CA LYS A 65 27.36 -27.06 -0.01
C LYS A 65 27.48 -28.10 -1.13
N TYR A 66 26.38 -28.34 -1.85
CA TYR A 66 26.40 -29.28 -2.97
C TYR A 66 27.14 -28.69 -4.17
N LEU A 67 26.90 -27.42 -4.49
CA LEU A 67 27.65 -26.71 -5.53
C LEU A 67 29.15 -26.69 -5.26
N GLU A 68 29.56 -26.40 -4.01
CA GLU A 68 30.97 -26.48 -3.58
C GLU A 68 31.56 -27.88 -3.76
N PHE A 69 30.81 -28.92 -3.38
CA PHE A 69 31.22 -30.30 -3.57
C PHE A 69 31.39 -30.66 -5.06
N LEU A 70 30.46 -30.24 -5.91
CA LEU A 70 30.54 -30.48 -7.36
C LEU A 70 31.77 -29.77 -7.97
N ASN A 71 32.02 -28.51 -7.59
CA ASN A 71 33.21 -27.77 -8.03
C ASN A 71 34.50 -28.48 -7.59
N GLY A 72 34.57 -28.95 -6.34
CA GLY A 72 35.71 -29.74 -5.86
C GLY A 72 35.88 -31.07 -6.61
N LEU A 73 34.76 -31.72 -6.97
CA LEU A 73 34.80 -32.99 -7.70
C LEU A 73 35.27 -32.81 -9.14
N ILE A 74 34.86 -31.73 -9.82
CA ILE A 74 35.34 -31.38 -11.17
C ILE A 74 36.85 -31.18 -11.16
N LEU A 75 37.40 -30.52 -10.14
CA LEU A 75 38.85 -30.35 -9.97
C LEU A 75 39.54 -31.70 -9.74
N ALA A 76 38.99 -32.56 -8.88
CA ALA A 76 39.55 -33.88 -8.61
C ALA A 76 39.55 -34.82 -9.84
N LEU A 77 38.58 -34.65 -10.75
CA LEU A 77 38.47 -35.40 -11.99
C LEU A 77 39.38 -34.86 -13.12
N SER A 78 39.92 -33.64 -12.98
CA SER A 78 40.75 -32.98 -14.00
C SER A 78 42.21 -33.44 -13.91
N LEU A 79 42.47 -34.72 -14.19
CA LEU A 79 43.80 -35.33 -14.16
C LEU A 79 44.44 -35.35 -15.55
N GLU A 80 45.77 -35.34 -15.61
CA GLU A 80 46.53 -35.54 -16.84
C GLU A 80 47.02 -36.99 -16.99
N GLU A 81 47.41 -37.40 -18.21
CA GLU A 81 47.88 -38.77 -18.47
C GLU A 81 49.05 -39.20 -17.57
N LYS A 82 49.94 -38.25 -17.23
CA LYS A 82 51.10 -38.48 -16.35
C LYS A 82 50.71 -38.87 -14.92
N ASP A 83 49.49 -38.54 -14.50
CA ASP A 83 49.00 -38.77 -13.14
C ASP A 83 48.36 -40.17 -12.98
N ILE A 84 48.32 -40.97 -14.05
CA ILE A 84 47.66 -42.27 -14.12
C ILE A 84 48.65 -43.41 -13.93
N LYS A 85 48.44 -44.21 -12.88
CA LYS A 85 49.23 -45.42 -12.61
C LYS A 85 48.63 -46.64 -13.32
N THR A 86 48.94 -46.81 -14.60
CA THR A 86 48.46 -47.93 -15.44
C THR A 86 48.75 -49.31 -14.84
N LYS A 87 49.88 -49.46 -14.15
CA LYS A 87 50.22 -50.71 -13.44
C LYS A 87 49.13 -51.13 -12.46
N THR A 88 48.61 -50.19 -11.67
CA THR A 88 47.55 -50.46 -10.70
C THR A 88 46.27 -50.93 -11.41
N ILE A 89 45.94 -50.36 -12.56
CA ILE A 89 44.78 -50.77 -13.36
C ILE A 89 44.98 -52.19 -13.89
N ARG A 90 46.17 -52.49 -14.42
CA ARG A 90 46.52 -53.83 -14.92
C ARG A 90 46.49 -54.88 -13.82
N ASP A 91 46.98 -54.56 -12.62
CA ASP A 91 46.93 -55.46 -11.45
C ASP A 91 45.47 -55.76 -11.05
N LYS A 92 44.60 -54.74 -11.04
CA LYS A 92 43.15 -54.91 -10.79
C LYS A 92 42.47 -55.74 -11.88
N ARG A 93 42.83 -55.53 -13.15
CA ARG A 93 42.34 -56.36 -14.27
C ARG A 93 42.79 -57.81 -14.15
N ALA A 94 44.07 -58.06 -13.88
CA ALA A 94 44.61 -59.40 -13.71
C ALA A 94 43.90 -60.16 -12.57
N LEU A 95 43.60 -59.46 -11.47
CA LEU A 95 42.80 -60.00 -10.37
C LEU A 95 41.35 -60.31 -10.81
N ASN A 96 40.71 -59.43 -11.58
CA ASN A 96 39.38 -59.68 -12.17
C ASN A 96 39.39 -60.92 -13.08
N GLU A 97 40.41 -61.04 -13.94
CA GLU A 97 40.61 -62.20 -14.83
C GLU A 97 40.86 -63.50 -14.07
N HIS A 98 41.56 -63.44 -12.94
CA HIS A 98 41.69 -64.60 -12.07
C HIS A 98 40.30 -65.05 -11.58
N TYR A 99 39.46 -64.14 -11.10
CA TYR A 99 38.11 -64.46 -10.62
C TYR A 99 37.13 -64.86 -11.71
N SER A 100 37.26 -64.34 -12.93
CA SER A 100 36.40 -64.71 -14.07
C SER A 100 36.59 -66.16 -14.51
N ARG A 101 37.76 -66.75 -14.23
CA ARG A 101 38.10 -68.14 -14.56
C ARG A 101 37.78 -69.14 -13.44
N GLN A 102 37.47 -68.67 -12.23
CA GLN A 102 37.11 -69.56 -11.12
C GLN A 102 35.66 -70.04 -11.25
N PRO A 103 35.38 -71.36 -11.10
CA PRO A 103 34.03 -71.90 -11.23
C PRO A 103 32.99 -71.23 -10.32
N LYS A 104 33.39 -70.81 -9.12
CA LYS A 104 32.51 -70.20 -8.11
C LYS A 104 32.19 -68.73 -8.37
N THR A 105 33.05 -67.99 -9.06
CA THR A 105 32.92 -66.52 -9.22
C THR A 105 32.78 -66.08 -10.68
N LYS A 106 32.93 -66.98 -11.66
CA LYS A 106 32.82 -66.68 -13.10
C LYS A 106 31.53 -65.97 -13.53
N GLY A 107 30.41 -66.22 -12.83
CA GLY A 107 29.12 -65.57 -13.14
C GLY A 107 29.03 -64.12 -12.67
N GLU A 108 29.88 -63.72 -11.72
CA GLU A 108 29.88 -62.38 -11.13
C GLU A 108 30.94 -61.46 -11.75
N TYR A 109 32.03 -62.04 -12.25
CA TYR A 109 33.19 -61.36 -12.82
C TYR A 109 33.31 -61.65 -14.33
N PRO A 110 32.77 -60.78 -15.20
CA PRO A 110 32.95 -60.95 -16.64
C PRO A 110 34.42 -60.77 -17.05
N SER A 111 34.84 -61.50 -18.08
CA SER A 111 36.17 -61.34 -18.67
C SER A 111 36.33 -59.95 -19.30
N ILE A 112 37.52 -59.38 -19.18
CA ILE A 112 37.92 -58.08 -19.71
C ILE A 112 39.10 -58.31 -20.67
N GLU A 113 38.90 -58.02 -21.95
CA GLU A 113 39.97 -58.06 -22.96
C GLU A 113 41.10 -57.07 -22.62
N ASP A 114 42.34 -57.42 -22.97
CA ASP A 114 43.48 -56.58 -22.62
C ASP A 114 43.68 -55.42 -23.58
N VAL A 115 44.33 -54.38 -23.08
CA VAL A 115 44.92 -53.31 -23.88
C VAL A 115 46.42 -53.31 -23.59
N GLU A 116 47.19 -53.91 -24.49
CA GLU A 116 48.63 -54.14 -24.32
C GLU A 116 49.44 -52.84 -24.27
N ASP A 117 48.99 -51.79 -24.97
CA ASP A 117 49.63 -50.49 -25.01
C ASP A 117 49.21 -49.59 -23.83
N SER A 118 50.20 -49.08 -23.09
CA SER A 118 49.95 -48.20 -21.94
C SER A 118 49.41 -46.83 -22.36
N THR A 119 49.72 -46.37 -23.56
CA THR A 119 49.25 -45.08 -24.10
C THR A 119 47.74 -45.13 -24.32
N THR A 120 47.26 -46.21 -24.94
CA THR A 120 45.83 -46.47 -25.15
C THR A 120 45.10 -46.59 -23.80
N LEU A 121 45.68 -47.29 -22.82
CA LEU A 121 45.08 -47.43 -21.50
C LEU A 121 44.96 -46.08 -20.76
N ASN A 122 45.98 -45.22 -20.84
CA ASN A 122 45.92 -43.86 -20.30
C ASN A 122 44.81 -43.05 -20.95
N ARG A 123 44.77 -43.02 -22.29
CA ARG A 123 43.73 -42.33 -23.04
C ARG A 123 42.33 -42.82 -22.67
N ASN A 124 42.17 -44.12 -22.42
CA ASN A 124 40.90 -44.69 -22.02
C ASN A 124 40.42 -44.18 -20.65
N VAL A 125 41.36 -44.06 -19.69
CA VAL A 125 41.09 -43.49 -18.36
C VAL A 125 40.76 -42.01 -18.47
N ILE A 126 41.49 -41.25 -19.28
CA ILE A 126 41.19 -39.82 -19.56
C ILE A 126 39.80 -39.67 -20.17
N ASN A 127 39.47 -40.43 -21.22
CA ASN A 127 38.13 -40.42 -21.82
C ASN A 127 37.02 -40.69 -20.79
N ARG A 128 37.29 -41.57 -19.80
CA ARG A 128 36.34 -41.87 -18.71
C ARG A 128 36.23 -40.73 -17.71
N LEU A 129 37.35 -40.13 -17.32
CA LEU A 129 37.40 -38.94 -16.46
C LEU A 129 36.63 -37.78 -17.10
N ASP A 130 36.85 -37.52 -18.39
CA ASP A 130 36.17 -36.48 -19.15
C ASP A 130 34.66 -36.73 -19.25
N ALA A 131 34.24 -37.98 -19.45
CA ALA A 131 32.83 -38.35 -19.46
C ALA A 131 32.17 -38.08 -18.10
N PHE A 132 32.82 -38.45 -16.99
CA PHE A 132 32.32 -38.12 -15.65
C PHE A 132 32.30 -36.61 -15.40
N LYS A 133 33.38 -35.91 -15.75
CA LYS A 133 33.51 -34.47 -15.58
C LYS A 133 32.37 -33.73 -16.27
N LYS A 134 32.04 -34.11 -17.52
CA LYS A 134 30.94 -33.52 -18.28
C LYS A 134 29.58 -33.67 -17.59
N GLU A 135 29.28 -34.86 -17.03
CA GLU A 135 28.03 -35.09 -16.28
C GLU A 135 28.01 -34.32 -14.95
N VAL A 136 29.14 -34.22 -14.24
CA VAL A 136 29.25 -33.42 -13.01
C VAL A 136 29.10 -31.93 -13.32
N GLU A 137 29.68 -31.44 -14.42
CA GLU A 137 29.52 -30.06 -14.90
C GLU A 137 28.06 -29.74 -15.24
N ALA A 138 27.31 -30.68 -15.80
CA ALA A 138 25.87 -30.51 -16.04
C ALA A 138 25.09 -30.29 -14.73
N LEU A 139 25.38 -31.08 -13.68
CA LEU A 139 24.78 -30.91 -12.36
C LEU A 139 25.19 -29.59 -11.70
N ARG A 140 26.46 -29.20 -11.85
CA ARG A 140 27.01 -27.93 -11.36
C ARG A 140 26.32 -26.74 -12.03
N ASN A 141 26.15 -26.78 -13.35
CA ASN A 141 25.46 -25.75 -14.12
C ASN A 141 23.97 -25.65 -13.74
N GLN A 142 23.31 -26.78 -13.47
CA GLN A 142 21.95 -26.76 -12.92
C GLN A 142 21.89 -26.04 -11.56
N GLN A 143 22.85 -26.31 -10.67
CA GLN A 143 22.92 -25.63 -9.37
C GLN A 143 23.22 -24.13 -9.50
N LEU A 144 24.02 -23.72 -10.48
CA LEU A 144 24.26 -22.30 -10.81
C LEU A 144 22.98 -21.60 -11.31
N ILE A 145 22.19 -22.25 -12.16
CA ILE A 145 20.85 -21.75 -12.56
C ILE A 145 19.95 -21.58 -11.33
N LEU A 146 19.93 -22.56 -10.44
CA LEU A 146 19.11 -22.49 -9.22
C LEU A 146 19.57 -21.38 -8.28
N LYS A 147 20.90 -21.17 -8.15
CA LYS A 147 21.49 -20.04 -7.42
C LYS A 147 21.03 -18.71 -8.02
N ALA A 148 21.16 -18.54 -9.33
CA ALA A 148 20.71 -17.34 -10.05
C ALA A 148 19.22 -17.04 -9.82
N LYS A 149 18.35 -18.05 -9.96
CA LYS A 149 16.91 -17.94 -9.67
C LYS A 149 16.63 -17.56 -8.21
N SER A 150 17.40 -18.07 -7.26
CA SER A 150 17.28 -17.71 -5.85
C SER A 150 17.62 -16.24 -5.59
N LEU A 151 18.65 -15.70 -6.28
CA LEU A 151 19.01 -14.28 -6.20
C LEU A 151 17.87 -13.38 -6.71
N VAL A 152 17.29 -13.72 -7.86
CA VAL A 152 16.13 -13.01 -8.44
C VAL A 152 14.93 -13.09 -7.50
N LYS A 153 14.62 -14.27 -6.95
CA LYS A 153 13.52 -14.45 -6.00
C LYS A 153 13.71 -13.59 -4.74
N SER A 154 14.91 -13.55 -4.19
CA SER A 154 15.22 -12.72 -3.01
C SER A 154 15.14 -11.22 -3.34
N ALA A 155 15.64 -10.81 -4.51
CA ALA A 155 15.51 -9.44 -5.00
C ALA A 155 14.04 -9.02 -5.15
N LYS A 156 13.19 -9.89 -5.72
CA LYS A 156 11.75 -9.65 -5.83
C LYS A 156 11.09 -9.45 -4.47
N ALA A 157 11.41 -10.29 -3.48
CA ALA A 157 10.85 -10.14 -2.13
C ALA A 157 11.19 -8.78 -1.51
N ASP A 158 12.42 -8.28 -1.69
CA ASP A 158 12.80 -6.94 -1.24
C ASP A 158 12.01 -5.84 -1.97
N ILE A 159 11.75 -6.02 -3.28
CA ILE A 159 10.90 -5.10 -4.04
C ILE A 159 9.47 -5.08 -3.50
N ASP A 160 8.87 -6.25 -3.27
CA ASP A 160 7.49 -6.36 -2.77
C ASP A 160 7.35 -5.63 -1.42
N VAL A 161 8.34 -5.78 -0.52
CA VAL A 161 8.40 -5.04 0.76
C VAL A 161 8.48 -3.52 0.53
N ASN A 162 9.36 -3.07 -0.34
CA ASN A 162 9.54 -1.63 -0.60
C ASN A 162 8.35 -1.00 -1.33
N GLN A 163 7.64 -1.76 -2.16
CA GLN A 163 6.40 -1.31 -2.79
C GLN A 163 5.29 -1.11 -1.74
N GLU A 164 5.16 -2.04 -0.80
CA GLU A 164 4.20 -1.90 0.30
C GLU A 164 4.54 -0.72 1.20
N ASN A 165 5.82 -0.54 1.56
CA ASN A 165 6.28 0.63 2.30
C ASN A 165 5.95 1.93 1.58
N LEU A 166 6.17 2.00 0.26
CA LEU A 166 5.82 3.18 -0.53
C LEU A 166 4.30 3.42 -0.56
N ARG A 167 3.50 2.36 -0.65
CA ARG A 167 2.03 2.45 -0.60
C ARG A 167 1.57 3.04 0.74
N LEU A 168 2.11 2.55 1.85
CA LEU A 168 1.82 3.07 3.19
C LEU A 168 2.26 4.53 3.33
N MET A 169 3.44 4.90 2.81
CA MET A 169 3.90 6.29 2.82
C MET A 169 2.99 7.21 2.00
N LYS A 170 2.50 6.76 0.84
CA LYS A 170 1.51 7.52 0.07
C LYS A 170 0.25 7.75 0.90
N ILE A 171 -0.28 6.72 1.56
CA ILE A 171 -1.47 6.85 2.42
C ILE A 171 -1.23 7.84 3.56
N GLY A 172 -0.12 7.70 4.29
CA GLY A 172 0.22 8.63 5.37
C GLY A 172 0.36 10.07 4.89
N TYR A 173 0.87 10.28 3.68
CA TYR A 173 0.94 11.60 3.08
C TYR A 173 -0.44 12.17 2.72
N LEU A 174 -1.35 11.35 2.18
CA LEU A 174 -2.73 11.77 1.90
C LEU A 174 -3.51 12.13 3.17
N GLU A 175 -3.27 11.39 4.24
CA GLU A 175 -3.80 11.71 5.56
C GLU A 175 -3.25 13.04 6.08
N LEU A 176 -1.95 13.29 5.88
CA LEU A 176 -1.30 14.55 6.23
C LEU A 176 -1.89 15.75 5.47
N LEU A 177 -2.22 15.57 4.17
CA LEU A 177 -2.91 16.59 3.38
C LEU A 177 -4.31 16.91 3.92
N SER A 178 -5.02 15.89 4.41
CA SER A 178 -6.41 16.03 4.85
C SER A 178 -6.51 16.62 6.26
N ASN A 179 -5.66 16.19 7.19
CA ASN A 179 -5.69 16.57 8.61
C ASN A 179 -4.29 16.92 9.12
N TYR A 180 -3.76 18.03 8.62
CA TYR A 180 -2.43 18.47 9.02
C TYR A 180 -2.40 18.93 10.49
N SER A 181 -1.42 18.42 11.24
CA SER A 181 -0.95 18.97 12.50
C SER A 181 0.58 18.88 12.56
N LEU A 182 1.19 19.60 13.50
CA LEU A 182 2.64 19.51 13.69
C LEU A 182 3.04 18.08 14.11
N GLU A 183 2.25 17.46 14.97
CA GLU A 183 2.46 16.09 15.43
C GLU A 183 2.33 15.08 14.28
N SER A 184 1.31 15.22 13.42
CA SER A 184 1.14 14.31 12.27
C SER A 184 2.26 14.49 11.24
N SER A 185 2.75 15.71 11.04
CA SER A 185 3.92 15.99 10.19
C SER A 185 5.19 15.34 10.74
N VAL A 186 5.44 15.45 12.05
CA VAL A 186 6.61 14.84 12.70
C VAL A 186 6.52 13.32 12.68
N ALA A 187 5.31 12.76 12.88
CA ALA A 187 5.08 11.32 12.78
C ALA A 187 5.38 10.80 11.36
N PHE A 188 4.92 11.51 10.32
CA PHE A 188 5.22 11.19 8.93
C PHE A 188 6.73 11.23 8.64
N GLU A 189 7.45 12.26 9.11
CA GLU A 189 8.90 12.37 8.93
C GLU A 189 9.66 11.21 9.58
N ARG A 190 9.27 10.82 10.80
CA ARG A 190 9.88 9.67 11.50
C ARG A 190 9.65 8.36 10.75
N GLU A 191 8.42 8.14 10.27
CA GLU A 191 8.09 6.94 9.50
C GLU A 191 8.85 6.90 8.17
N PHE A 192 8.95 8.05 7.50
CA PHE A 192 9.77 8.17 6.29
C PHE A 192 11.23 7.79 6.58
N ASP A 193 11.85 8.36 7.61
CA ASP A 193 13.26 8.10 7.91
C ASP A 193 13.50 6.64 8.35
N HIS A 194 12.48 5.99 8.94
CA HIS A 194 12.52 4.57 9.23
C HIS A 194 12.50 3.70 7.96
N LEU A 195 11.58 3.97 7.03
CA LEU A 195 11.35 3.13 5.85
C LEU A 195 12.27 3.46 4.68
N PHE A 196 12.49 4.75 4.43
CA PHE A 196 13.22 5.31 3.29
C PHE A 196 14.31 6.31 3.71
N GLY A 197 14.74 6.28 4.97
CA GLY A 197 15.93 7.03 5.39
C GLY A 197 17.21 6.45 4.77
N GLU A 198 18.29 7.22 4.85
CA GLU A 198 19.59 6.89 4.25
C GLU A 198 20.10 5.50 4.66
N LYS A 199 19.93 5.15 5.94
CA LYS A 199 20.33 3.83 6.47
C LYS A 199 19.57 2.68 5.79
N SER A 200 18.24 2.82 5.66
CA SER A 200 17.38 1.80 5.06
C SER A 200 17.65 1.66 3.56
N ILE A 201 17.72 2.79 2.83
CA ILE A 201 18.06 2.80 1.41
C ILE A 201 19.44 2.19 1.17
N SER A 202 20.46 2.60 1.94
CA SER A 202 21.83 2.09 1.81
C SER A 202 21.90 0.57 2.04
N THR A 203 21.12 0.05 3.00
CA THR A 203 21.04 -1.38 3.28
C THR A 203 20.51 -2.15 2.08
N PHE A 204 19.39 -1.73 1.50
CA PHE A 204 18.84 -2.38 0.31
C PHE A 204 19.77 -2.25 -0.90
N ARG A 205 20.38 -1.08 -1.14
CA ARG A 205 21.38 -0.90 -2.21
C ARG A 205 22.55 -1.86 -2.08
N LYS A 206 23.07 -2.07 -0.85
CA LYS A 206 24.13 -3.05 -0.59
C LYS A 206 23.67 -4.49 -0.88
N HIS A 207 22.44 -4.85 -0.51
CA HIS A 207 21.89 -6.16 -0.84
C HIS A 207 21.78 -6.37 -2.36
N PHE A 208 21.24 -5.40 -3.10
CA PHE A 208 21.14 -5.46 -4.56
C PHE A 208 22.51 -5.52 -5.23
N ALA A 209 23.47 -4.70 -4.80
CA ALA A 209 24.84 -4.72 -5.31
C ALA A 209 25.53 -6.07 -5.05
N GLY A 210 25.35 -6.63 -3.84
CA GLY A 210 25.87 -7.95 -3.49
C GLY A 210 25.30 -9.06 -4.37
N ARG A 211 23.97 -9.04 -4.61
CA ARG A 211 23.31 -10.01 -5.51
C ARG A 211 23.78 -9.86 -6.95
N LYS A 212 23.93 -8.62 -7.44
CA LYS A 212 24.44 -8.35 -8.79
C LYS A 212 25.84 -8.90 -8.98
N ARG A 213 26.75 -8.62 -8.05
CA ARG A 213 28.11 -9.17 -8.07
C ARG A 213 28.11 -10.70 -8.15
N ILE A 214 27.31 -11.38 -7.33
CA ILE A 214 27.22 -12.85 -7.36
C ILE A 214 26.64 -13.34 -8.69
N MET A 215 25.65 -12.64 -9.26
CA MET A 215 25.11 -12.97 -10.59
C MET A 215 26.17 -12.82 -11.69
N ASP A 216 26.97 -11.76 -11.63
CA ASP A 216 28.05 -11.51 -12.58
C ASP A 216 29.14 -12.60 -12.47
N GLU A 217 29.48 -13.02 -11.25
CA GLU A 217 30.40 -14.16 -11.01
C GLU A 217 29.85 -15.47 -11.62
N ILE A 218 28.55 -15.76 -11.44
CA ILE A 218 27.90 -16.93 -12.06
C ILE A 218 27.94 -16.84 -13.60
N MET A 219 27.70 -15.65 -14.14
CA MET A 219 27.68 -15.40 -15.57
C MET A 219 29.05 -15.64 -16.21
N GLU A 220 30.13 -15.15 -15.58
CA GLU A 220 31.50 -15.45 -16.03
C GLU A 220 31.82 -16.95 -15.94
N GLU A 221 31.35 -17.62 -14.88
CA GLU A 221 31.54 -19.06 -14.67
C GLU A 221 30.75 -19.95 -15.66
N CYS A 222 29.71 -19.39 -16.28
CA CYS A 222 28.83 -20.05 -17.26
C CYS A 222 29.03 -19.58 -18.71
N LYS A 223 30.01 -18.70 -18.96
CA LYS A 223 30.28 -18.18 -20.30
C LYS A 223 30.66 -19.31 -21.26
N GLU A 224 30.10 -19.28 -22.48
CA GLU A 224 30.30 -20.29 -23.53
C GLU A 224 29.80 -21.70 -23.16
N THR A 225 29.02 -21.82 -22.08
CA THR A 225 28.38 -23.09 -21.70
C THR A 225 26.94 -23.15 -22.23
N SER A 226 26.35 -24.35 -22.22
CA SER A 226 24.96 -24.55 -22.66
C SER A 226 23.90 -23.84 -21.81
N VAL A 227 24.26 -23.28 -20.65
CA VAL A 227 23.35 -22.61 -19.72
C VAL A 227 23.47 -21.08 -19.70
N GLU A 228 24.36 -20.54 -20.54
CA GLU A 228 24.66 -19.10 -20.60
C GLU A 228 23.39 -18.24 -20.77
N GLU A 229 22.53 -18.64 -21.72
CA GLU A 229 21.31 -17.90 -22.05
C GLU A 229 20.27 -17.95 -20.90
N GLU A 230 20.19 -19.06 -20.17
CA GLU A 230 19.36 -19.17 -18.97
C GLU A 230 19.83 -18.21 -17.87
N ILE A 231 21.14 -18.08 -17.67
CA ILE A 231 21.71 -17.15 -16.69
C ILE A 231 21.48 -15.69 -17.12
N LYS A 232 21.70 -15.34 -18.39
CA LYS A 232 21.41 -13.99 -18.92
C LYS A 232 19.96 -13.56 -18.68
N LYS A 233 18.99 -14.48 -18.86
CA LYS A 233 17.57 -14.21 -18.57
C LYS A 233 17.34 -13.85 -17.11
N GLU A 234 18.01 -14.54 -16.18
CA GLU A 234 17.90 -14.23 -14.74
C GLU A 234 18.66 -12.95 -14.37
N GLN A 235 19.81 -12.67 -14.97
CA GLN A 235 20.54 -11.41 -14.79
C GLN A 235 19.71 -10.21 -15.22
N PHE A 236 19.04 -10.29 -16.38
CA PHE A 236 18.14 -9.25 -16.86
C PHE A 236 16.98 -8.98 -15.87
N LYS A 237 16.36 -10.04 -15.32
CA LYS A 237 15.31 -9.88 -14.29
C LYS A 237 15.86 -9.22 -13.03
N LEU A 238 17.07 -9.57 -12.60
CA LEU A 238 17.71 -8.94 -11.45
C LEU A 238 17.93 -7.44 -11.70
N ASP A 239 18.43 -7.06 -12.86
CA ASP A 239 18.61 -5.65 -13.24
C ASP A 239 17.28 -4.89 -13.29
N GLN A 240 16.19 -5.52 -13.77
CA GLN A 240 14.85 -4.94 -13.70
C GLN A 240 14.41 -4.67 -12.26
N HIS A 241 14.68 -5.59 -11.32
CA HIS A 241 14.38 -5.37 -9.92
C HIS A 241 15.20 -4.21 -9.33
N ILE A 242 16.49 -4.11 -9.67
CA ILE A 242 17.35 -2.99 -9.24
C ILE A 242 16.79 -1.65 -9.74
N MET A 243 16.40 -1.56 -11.01
CA MET A 243 15.78 -0.35 -11.56
C MET A 243 14.46 -0.01 -10.85
N ASN A 244 13.62 -1.02 -10.59
CA ASN A 244 12.37 -0.82 -9.86
C ASN A 244 12.59 -0.30 -8.44
N PHE A 245 13.63 -0.76 -7.74
CA PHE A 245 14.00 -0.23 -6.43
C PHE A 245 14.35 1.26 -6.49
N GLU A 246 15.19 1.67 -7.44
CA GLU A 246 15.57 3.08 -7.58
C GLU A 246 14.37 3.98 -7.96
N LEU A 247 13.42 3.45 -8.75
CA LEU A 247 12.15 4.14 -9.03
C LEU A 247 11.31 4.32 -7.76
N ILE A 248 11.23 3.29 -6.90
CA ILE A 248 10.54 3.38 -5.61
C ILE A 248 11.18 4.44 -4.71
N VAL A 249 12.52 4.42 -4.58
CA VAL A 249 13.28 5.41 -3.80
C VAL A 249 13.05 6.83 -4.32
N LYS A 250 13.04 7.02 -5.65
CA LYS A 250 12.74 8.31 -6.27
C LYS A 250 11.33 8.79 -5.91
N GLN A 251 10.33 7.91 -6.00
CA GLN A 251 8.95 8.26 -5.62
C GLN A 251 8.82 8.57 -4.12
N ALA A 252 9.50 7.83 -3.26
CA ALA A 252 9.51 8.12 -1.82
C ALA A 252 10.15 9.50 -1.56
N THR A 253 11.31 9.78 -2.15
CA THR A 253 12.02 11.06 -1.98
C THR A 253 11.17 12.24 -2.46
N ASP A 254 10.45 12.06 -3.56
CA ASP A 254 9.48 13.03 -4.06
C ASP A 254 8.37 13.31 -3.03
N LEU A 255 7.81 12.28 -2.38
CA LEU A 255 6.84 12.46 -1.29
C LEU A 255 7.42 13.24 -0.11
N LYS A 256 8.67 12.97 0.29
CA LYS A 256 9.35 13.74 1.35
C LYS A 256 9.53 15.20 0.96
N SER A 257 9.86 15.47 -0.30
CA SER A 257 9.95 16.82 -0.84
C SER A 257 8.60 17.54 -0.74
N LEU A 258 7.51 16.89 -1.19
CA LEU A 258 6.16 17.45 -1.11
C LEU A 258 5.73 17.71 0.34
N ALA A 259 6.00 16.78 1.27
CA ALA A 259 5.73 16.96 2.70
C ALA A 259 6.48 18.15 3.30
N THR A 260 7.73 18.36 2.87
CA THR A 260 8.54 19.51 3.31
C THR A 260 7.92 20.83 2.82
N LEU A 261 7.50 20.89 1.55
CA LEU A 261 6.84 22.08 1.00
C LEU A 261 5.50 22.35 1.71
N LEU A 262 4.71 21.31 1.98
CA LEU A 262 3.45 21.44 2.73
C LEU A 262 3.69 21.99 4.14
N LYS A 263 4.71 21.50 4.84
CA LYS A 263 5.11 21.99 6.17
C LYS A 263 5.49 23.47 6.14
N GLN A 264 6.18 23.94 5.10
CA GLN A 264 6.48 25.37 4.92
C GLN A 264 5.22 26.20 4.76
N VAL A 265 4.28 25.79 3.88
CA VAL A 265 3.00 26.49 3.70
C VAL A 265 2.19 26.52 5.00
N LYS A 266 2.17 25.42 5.75
CA LYS A 266 1.50 25.33 7.05
C LYS A 266 2.14 26.21 8.12
N THR A 267 3.45 26.39 8.09
CA THR A 267 4.16 27.33 8.97
C THR A 267 3.77 28.78 8.65
N ILE A 268 3.61 29.11 7.36
CA ILE A 268 3.11 30.42 6.92
C ILE A 268 1.66 30.63 7.40
N GLU A 269 0.77 29.64 7.23
CA GLU A 269 -0.61 29.69 7.71
C GLU A 269 -0.68 29.93 9.23
N GLY A 270 0.16 29.25 10.01
CA GLY A 270 0.29 29.45 11.46
C GLY A 270 0.73 30.87 11.81
N SER A 271 1.76 31.38 11.13
CA SER A 271 2.29 32.74 11.33
C SER A 271 1.25 33.82 11.04
N ILE A 272 0.46 33.66 9.97
CA ILE A 272 -0.65 34.56 9.64
C ILE A 272 -1.75 34.48 10.69
N THR A 273 -2.07 33.28 11.18
CA THR A 273 -3.10 33.10 12.21
C THR A 273 -2.71 33.77 13.52
N GLN A 274 -1.44 33.64 13.93
CA GLN A 274 -0.91 34.32 15.09
C GLN A 274 -0.97 35.85 14.91
N LYS A 275 -0.44 36.37 13.80
CA LYS A 275 -0.39 37.81 13.54
C LYS A 275 -1.79 38.42 13.35
N ALA A 276 -2.74 37.67 12.81
CA ALA A 276 -4.14 38.08 12.77
C ALA A 276 -4.75 38.17 14.18
N GLY A 277 -4.42 37.26 15.10
CA GLY A 277 -4.85 37.34 16.50
C GLY A 277 -4.36 38.61 17.22
N GLU A 278 -3.24 39.19 16.77
CA GLU A 278 -2.64 40.40 17.33
C GLU A 278 -3.13 41.69 16.64
N LEU A 279 -3.32 41.66 15.31
CA LEU A 279 -3.53 42.86 14.49
C LEU A 279 -4.93 43.02 13.89
N LEU A 280 -5.78 41.98 13.92
CA LEU A 280 -7.15 42.05 13.41
C LEU A 280 -8.07 42.74 14.43
N ILE A 281 -7.82 44.03 14.66
CA ILE A 281 -8.58 44.87 15.59
C ILE A 281 -9.49 45.79 14.77
N PRO A 282 -10.83 45.61 14.81
CA PRO A 282 -11.76 46.32 13.93
C PRO A 282 -11.74 47.85 14.02
N SER A 283 -11.20 48.42 15.09
CA SER A 283 -11.13 49.86 15.35
C SER A 283 -9.77 50.49 15.02
N GLU A 284 -8.73 49.71 14.70
CA GLU A 284 -7.36 50.21 14.55
C GLU A 284 -6.86 50.12 13.10
N ALA A 285 -7.04 51.19 12.33
CA ALA A 285 -6.71 51.21 10.90
C ALA A 285 -5.23 50.89 10.59
N GLN A 286 -4.28 51.38 11.39
CA GLN A 286 -2.85 51.12 11.17
C GLN A 286 -2.50 49.64 11.34
N LYS A 287 -3.07 48.96 12.36
CA LYS A 287 -2.85 47.52 12.58
C LYS A 287 -3.46 46.67 11.45
N LEU A 288 -4.66 47.03 10.98
CA LEU A 288 -5.30 46.35 9.85
C LEU A 288 -4.48 46.51 8.55
N GLN A 289 -3.94 47.70 8.28
CA GLN A 289 -3.05 47.91 7.12
C GLN A 289 -1.75 47.10 7.23
N GLU A 290 -1.16 47.02 8.43
CA GLU A 290 0.02 46.18 8.66
C GLU A 290 -0.29 44.70 8.40
N LEU A 291 -1.43 44.21 8.88
CA LEU A 291 -1.88 42.83 8.66
C LEU A 291 -2.07 42.52 7.17
N ILE A 292 -2.73 43.40 6.42
CA ILE A 292 -2.96 43.21 4.98
C ILE A 292 -1.65 43.15 4.21
N ARG A 293 -0.70 44.05 4.52
CA ARG A 293 0.64 44.03 3.90
C ARG A 293 1.38 42.73 4.22
N PHE A 294 1.36 42.31 5.48
CA PHE A 294 1.97 41.05 5.90
C PHE A 294 1.37 39.84 5.19
N ILE A 295 0.04 39.77 5.06
CA ILE A 295 -0.63 38.69 4.32
C ILE A 295 -0.23 38.71 2.85
N ALA A 296 -0.20 39.87 2.20
CA ALA A 296 0.17 39.99 0.79
C ALA A 296 1.61 39.49 0.52
N GLU A 297 2.56 39.80 1.40
CA GLU A 297 3.93 39.27 1.32
C GLU A 297 3.96 37.74 1.43
N LYS A 298 3.19 37.17 2.36
CA LYS A 298 3.11 35.72 2.56
C LYS A 298 2.36 34.97 1.46
N GLU A 299 1.35 35.58 0.84
CA GLU A 299 0.68 35.03 -0.34
C GLU A 299 1.68 34.85 -1.50
N GLN A 300 2.58 35.82 -1.72
CA GLN A 300 3.62 35.68 -2.75
C GLN A 300 4.59 34.52 -2.44
N GLU A 301 4.93 34.31 -1.16
CA GLU A 301 5.77 33.20 -0.73
C GLU A 301 5.11 31.85 -1.01
N ILE A 302 3.81 31.69 -0.68
CA ILE A 302 3.04 30.49 -0.97
C ILE A 302 2.96 30.24 -2.49
N GLN A 303 2.75 31.28 -3.31
CA GLN A 303 2.75 31.14 -4.77
C GLN A 303 4.09 30.63 -5.31
N ARG A 304 5.22 31.08 -4.74
CA ARG A 304 6.54 30.57 -5.12
C ARG A 304 6.69 29.09 -4.76
N ILE A 305 6.25 28.69 -3.56
CA ILE A 305 6.26 27.27 -3.13
C ILE A 305 5.39 26.42 -4.06
N LYS A 306 4.16 26.86 -4.36
CA LYS A 306 3.22 26.16 -5.24
C LYS A 306 3.79 25.96 -6.65
N LYS A 307 4.41 27.00 -7.22
CA LYS A 307 5.12 26.92 -8.53
C LYS A 307 6.34 25.98 -8.51
N GLY A 308 6.90 25.72 -7.34
CA GLY A 308 8.00 24.76 -7.16
C GLY A 308 7.59 23.29 -7.31
N ILE A 309 6.29 22.98 -7.26
CA ILE A 309 5.75 21.63 -7.43
C ILE A 309 5.71 21.30 -8.93
N LYS A 310 6.67 20.51 -9.42
CA LYS A 310 6.88 20.25 -10.86
C LYS A 310 6.23 18.97 -11.41
N GLY A 311 5.61 18.15 -10.56
CA GLY A 311 5.01 16.88 -10.99
C GLY A 311 3.52 16.98 -11.36
N THR A 312 3.06 16.04 -12.20
CA THR A 312 1.67 15.99 -12.71
C THR A 312 0.85 14.83 -12.16
N SER A 313 1.44 13.97 -11.33
CA SER A 313 0.74 12.81 -10.77
C SER A 313 -0.34 13.24 -9.78
N GLU A 314 -1.30 12.35 -9.50
CA GLU A 314 -2.44 12.65 -8.63
C GLU A 314 -2.01 13.21 -7.26
N ILE A 315 -0.92 12.71 -6.67
CA ILE A 315 -0.42 13.19 -5.37
C ILE A 315 0.09 14.64 -5.43
N HIS A 316 0.66 15.06 -6.56
CA HIS A 316 1.06 16.44 -6.78
C HIS A 316 -0.16 17.35 -6.91
N GLN A 317 -1.15 16.91 -7.69
CA GLN A 317 -2.40 17.66 -7.87
C GLN A 317 -3.14 17.80 -6.54
N GLN A 318 -3.20 16.75 -5.73
CA GLN A 318 -3.80 16.80 -4.39
C GLN A 318 -3.03 17.71 -3.43
N THR A 319 -1.69 17.74 -3.53
CA THR A 319 -0.86 18.70 -2.78
C THR A 319 -1.17 20.14 -3.18
N ILE A 320 -1.27 20.41 -4.48
CA ILE A 320 -1.63 21.74 -5.01
C ILE A 320 -3.02 22.16 -4.51
N ARG A 321 -4.03 21.29 -4.60
CA ARG A 321 -5.39 21.57 -4.10
C ARG A 321 -5.42 21.84 -2.59
N ALA A 322 -4.62 21.11 -1.81
CA ALA A 322 -4.50 21.36 -0.37
C ALA A 322 -3.88 22.74 -0.08
N ILE A 323 -2.85 23.13 -0.84
CA ILE A 323 -2.26 24.47 -0.75
C ILE A 323 -3.27 25.55 -1.16
N GLU A 324 -4.04 25.35 -2.23
CA GLU A 324 -5.09 26.28 -2.67
C GLU A 324 -6.17 26.48 -1.60
N THR A 325 -6.51 25.43 -0.85
CA THR A 325 -7.45 25.53 0.28
C THR A 325 -6.88 26.43 1.39
N ILE A 326 -5.57 26.34 1.65
CA ILE A 326 -4.87 27.19 2.62
C ILE A 326 -4.82 28.64 2.11
N GLU A 327 -4.50 28.85 0.83
CA GLU A 327 -4.51 30.17 0.19
C GLU A 327 -5.89 30.84 0.32
N GLN A 328 -6.98 30.11 0.09
CA GLN A 328 -8.34 30.61 0.26
C GLN A 328 -8.65 31.01 1.71
N SER A 329 -8.19 30.24 2.70
CA SER A 329 -8.36 30.55 4.13
C SER A 329 -7.61 31.84 4.51
N ILE A 330 -6.40 32.02 3.98
CA ILE A 330 -5.59 33.23 4.15
C ILE A 330 -6.26 34.44 3.49
N GLN A 331 -6.74 34.28 2.26
CA GLN A 331 -7.44 35.35 1.53
C GLN A 331 -8.72 35.79 2.26
N LYS A 332 -9.46 34.87 2.89
CA LYS A 332 -10.64 35.23 3.73
C LYS A 332 -10.26 36.18 4.88
N LYS A 333 -9.15 35.93 5.58
CA LYS A 333 -8.64 36.81 6.65
C LYS A 333 -8.25 38.19 6.12
N LYS A 334 -7.67 38.25 4.92
CA LYS A 334 -7.33 39.51 4.25
C LYS A 334 -8.59 40.32 3.92
N VAL A 335 -9.60 39.69 3.32
CA VAL A 335 -10.87 40.33 2.97
C VAL A 335 -11.61 40.82 4.22
N GLU A 336 -11.54 40.09 5.33
CA GLU A 336 -12.09 40.52 6.62
C GLU A 336 -11.40 41.78 7.13
N ALA A 337 -10.06 41.84 7.10
CA ALA A 337 -9.30 43.03 7.48
C ALA A 337 -9.60 44.24 6.57
N GLU A 338 -9.72 44.01 5.26
CA GLU A 338 -10.11 45.04 4.28
C GLU A 338 -11.53 45.56 4.54
N SER A 339 -12.47 44.68 4.92
CA SER A 339 -13.84 45.06 5.27
C SER A 339 -13.88 45.97 6.51
N PHE A 340 -13.12 45.65 7.56
CA PHE A 340 -13.02 46.52 8.74
C PHE A 340 -12.42 47.89 8.39
N LEU A 341 -11.38 47.95 7.55
CA LEU A 341 -10.83 49.23 7.09
C LEU A 341 -11.86 50.09 6.34
N GLN A 342 -12.69 49.46 5.49
CA GLN A 342 -13.77 50.16 4.79
C GLN A 342 -14.86 50.65 5.74
N GLN A 343 -15.15 49.92 6.82
CA GLN A 343 -16.09 50.38 7.85
C GLN A 343 -15.54 51.60 8.58
N ILE A 344 -14.28 51.57 9.02
CA ILE A 344 -13.63 52.72 9.67
C ILE A 344 -13.68 53.97 8.77
N SER A 345 -13.37 53.83 7.47
CA SER A 345 -13.39 54.97 6.54
C SER A 345 -14.80 55.53 6.32
N LYS A 346 -15.81 54.67 6.25
CA LYS A 346 -17.22 55.09 6.20
C LYS A 346 -17.67 55.81 7.47
N THR A 347 -17.36 55.27 8.65
CA THR A 347 -17.72 55.91 9.92
C THR A 347 -16.99 57.24 10.11
N SER A 348 -15.71 57.34 9.70
CA SER A 348 -14.97 58.61 9.69
C SER A 348 -15.63 59.64 8.76
N SER A 349 -16.11 59.21 7.59
CA SER A 349 -16.79 60.07 6.61
C SER A 349 -18.19 60.50 7.08
N GLU A 350 -18.94 59.61 7.74
CA GLU A 350 -20.25 59.92 8.33
C GLU A 350 -20.15 60.83 9.57
N VAL A 351 -19.09 60.70 10.37
CA VAL A 351 -18.81 61.61 11.51
C VAL A 351 -18.39 62.99 11.00
N GLN A 352 -17.70 63.07 9.85
CA GLN A 352 -17.43 64.35 9.18
C GLN A 352 -18.68 64.97 8.53
N GLN A 353 -19.63 64.16 8.02
CA GLN A 353 -20.91 64.67 7.50
C GLN A 353 -21.92 65.06 8.59
N LYS A 354 -21.77 64.59 9.84
CA LYS A 354 -22.67 64.92 10.96
C LYS A 354 -22.34 66.21 11.73
N ILE A 355 -21.37 67.00 11.26
CA ILE A 355 -21.06 68.33 11.81
C ILE A 355 -21.87 69.45 11.12
N GLU A 356 -22.57 69.17 10.01
CA GLU A 356 -23.48 70.13 9.37
C GLU A 356 -24.86 69.52 9.09
N GLY A 357 -25.88 69.96 9.82
CA GLY A 357 -27.29 69.82 9.43
C GLY A 357 -28.17 68.89 10.30
N ARG A 358 -29.25 69.46 10.83
CA ARG A 358 -30.15 68.93 11.86
C ARG A 358 -31.50 68.45 11.27
N GLN A 359 -32.05 67.34 11.82
CA GLN A 359 -33.49 66.94 11.96
C GLN A 359 -34.32 66.68 10.67
N VAL A 360 -35.32 65.79 10.51
CA VAL A 360 -36.35 65.05 11.33
C VAL A 360 -36.78 63.78 10.54
N GLY A 361 -37.32 62.72 11.19
CA GLY A 361 -38.47 61.95 10.62
C GLY A 361 -38.41 60.40 10.55
N VAL A 362 -39.17 59.77 11.45
CA VAL A 362 -39.65 58.35 11.63
C VAL A 362 -40.18 57.71 10.30
N PRO A 363 -40.09 56.37 10.01
CA PRO A 363 -40.85 55.32 10.73
C PRO A 363 -40.24 53.91 10.92
N ALA A 364 -40.84 53.20 11.88
CA ALA A 364 -40.57 51.83 12.27
C ALA A 364 -41.02 50.80 11.21
N PRO A 365 -40.30 49.67 11.02
CA PRO A 365 -40.78 48.54 10.25
C PRO A 365 -41.00 47.31 11.15
N SER A 366 -42.25 47.01 11.55
CA SER A 366 -42.56 45.79 12.31
C SER A 366 -43.22 44.66 11.50
N ASP A 367 -43.49 44.82 10.20
CA ASP A 367 -44.24 43.80 9.42
C ASP A 367 -43.42 43.06 8.36
N GLN A 368 -42.31 43.63 7.85
CA GLN A 368 -41.46 42.97 6.85
C GLN A 368 -40.57 41.87 7.46
N VAL A 369 -39.98 42.14 8.62
CA VAL A 369 -39.15 41.18 9.38
C VAL A 369 -39.95 39.93 9.78
N ASN A 370 -41.26 40.09 10.01
CA ASN A 370 -42.15 38.99 10.39
C ASN A 370 -42.41 37.99 9.24
N LYS A 371 -42.55 38.46 7.99
CA LYS A 371 -42.72 37.57 6.83
C LYS A 371 -41.44 36.82 6.47
N GLU A 372 -40.30 37.49 6.61
CA GLU A 372 -38.98 36.96 6.24
C GLU A 372 -38.50 35.85 7.19
N ALA A 373 -38.79 35.98 8.50
CA ALA A 373 -38.51 34.95 9.49
C ALA A 373 -39.35 33.68 9.29
N SER A 374 -40.65 33.82 8.96
CA SER A 374 -41.54 32.69 8.67
C SER A 374 -41.14 31.97 7.37
N LEU A 375 -40.79 32.74 6.33
CA LEU A 375 -40.30 32.20 5.06
C LEU A 375 -38.98 31.41 5.22
N THR A 376 -38.05 31.93 6.04
CA THR A 376 -36.79 31.25 6.35
C THR A 376 -37.04 29.91 7.05
N LYS A 377 -37.93 29.85 8.04
CA LYS A 377 -38.29 28.59 8.71
C LYS A 377 -38.94 27.59 7.76
N LYS A 378 -39.84 28.07 6.88
CA LYS A 378 -40.46 27.25 5.83
C LYS A 378 -39.40 26.65 4.89
N ASN A 379 -38.43 27.45 4.45
CA ASN A 379 -37.34 26.98 3.59
C ASN A 379 -36.46 25.93 4.29
N ARG A 380 -36.15 26.11 5.58
CA ARG A 380 -35.36 25.15 6.35
C ARG A 380 -36.11 23.84 6.62
N LEU A 381 -37.44 23.88 6.79
CA LEU A 381 -38.27 22.68 6.88
C LEU A 381 -38.37 21.95 5.52
N LEU A 382 -38.54 22.70 4.42
CA LEU A 382 -38.52 22.15 3.06
C LEU A 382 -37.17 21.49 2.73
N GLU A 383 -36.07 22.06 3.21
CA GLU A 383 -34.74 21.47 3.10
C GLU A 383 -34.66 20.12 3.83
N ALA A 384 -35.20 20.03 5.06
CA ALA A 384 -35.28 18.77 5.79
C ALA A 384 -36.08 17.70 5.03
N ILE A 385 -37.22 18.09 4.46
CA ILE A 385 -38.08 17.22 3.65
C ILE A 385 -37.35 16.75 2.39
N SER A 386 -36.67 17.66 1.69
CA SER A 386 -35.87 17.33 0.50
C SER A 386 -34.78 16.33 0.83
N LEU A 387 -34.08 16.49 1.96
CA LEU A 387 -33.04 15.57 2.40
C LEU A 387 -33.57 14.15 2.65
N ILE A 388 -34.74 14.05 3.30
CA ILE A 388 -35.43 12.77 3.52
C ILE A 388 -35.81 12.13 2.18
N LYS A 389 -36.37 12.92 1.26
CA LYS A 389 -36.77 12.46 -0.06
C LYS A 389 -35.58 11.94 -0.89
N THR A 390 -34.47 12.67 -0.93
CA THR A 390 -33.24 12.26 -1.62
C THR A 390 -32.72 10.93 -1.07
N TYR A 391 -32.72 10.76 0.25
CA TYR A 391 -32.30 9.50 0.86
C TYR A 391 -33.26 8.34 0.52
N ARG A 392 -34.57 8.58 0.56
CA ARG A 392 -35.60 7.59 0.16
C ARG A 392 -35.40 7.14 -1.28
N GLU A 393 -35.26 8.07 -2.22
CA GLU A 393 -35.03 7.79 -3.64
C GLU A 393 -33.73 6.99 -3.86
N THR A 394 -32.69 7.30 -3.10
CA THR A 394 -31.44 6.52 -3.11
C THR A 394 -31.69 5.08 -2.69
N LEU A 395 -32.40 4.86 -1.58
CA LEU A 395 -32.75 3.52 -1.09
C LEU A 395 -33.63 2.74 -2.09
N GLU A 396 -34.60 3.39 -2.72
CA GLU A 396 -35.44 2.77 -3.76
C GLU A 396 -34.62 2.34 -4.98
N SER A 397 -33.64 3.17 -5.39
CA SER A 397 -32.74 2.85 -6.52
C SER A 397 -31.83 1.66 -6.21
N GLU A 398 -31.32 1.56 -4.97
CA GLU A 398 -30.49 0.45 -4.50
C GLU A 398 -31.30 -0.85 -4.41
N GLN A 399 -32.55 -0.78 -3.93
CA GLN A 399 -33.45 -1.94 -3.86
C GLN A 399 -33.81 -2.49 -5.24
N LYS A 400 -33.88 -1.65 -6.28
CA LYS A 400 -34.11 -2.06 -7.67
C LYS A 400 -32.88 -2.69 -8.32
N LYS A 401 -31.66 -2.26 -7.96
CA LYS A 401 -30.39 -2.73 -8.57
C LYS A 401 -29.86 -4.04 -8.00
N PHE A 402 -30.14 -4.37 -6.73
CA PHE A 402 -29.57 -5.56 -6.07
C PHE A 402 -30.64 -6.62 -5.76
N SER A 403 -30.56 -7.78 -6.43
CA SER A 403 -31.53 -8.88 -6.35
C SER A 403 -31.17 -10.00 -5.35
N VAL A 404 -30.47 -9.71 -4.24
CA VAL A 404 -30.02 -10.76 -3.29
C VAL A 404 -30.71 -10.71 -1.91
N LYS A 405 -31.39 -11.82 -1.59
CA LYS A 405 -31.88 -12.40 -0.30
C LYS A 405 -32.72 -11.56 0.69
N PHE A 406 -33.77 -12.21 1.21
CA PHE A 406 -34.89 -11.73 2.05
C PHE A 406 -34.55 -10.72 3.17
N PHE A 407 -33.38 -10.83 3.82
CA PHE A 407 -33.01 -9.96 4.95
C PHE A 407 -32.67 -8.51 4.55
N HIS A 408 -32.11 -8.28 3.37
CA HIS A 408 -31.82 -6.92 2.88
C HIS A 408 -33.10 -6.19 2.41
N LYS A 409 -34.09 -6.94 1.89
CA LYS A 409 -35.38 -6.38 1.50
C LYS A 409 -36.23 -5.94 2.70
N SER A 410 -36.28 -6.72 3.79
CA SER A 410 -37.06 -6.35 5.00
C SER A 410 -36.55 -5.04 5.62
N ARG A 411 -35.24 -4.90 5.79
CA ARG A 411 -34.58 -3.73 6.39
C ARG A 411 -34.72 -2.44 5.59
N ASN A 412 -34.57 -2.53 4.26
CA ASN A 412 -34.75 -1.37 3.41
C ASN A 412 -36.23 -0.96 3.32
N HIS A 413 -37.15 -1.93 3.36
CA HIS A 413 -38.59 -1.65 3.39
C HIS A 413 -38.99 -0.84 4.64
N GLU A 414 -38.49 -1.20 5.82
CA GLU A 414 -38.76 -0.45 7.06
C GLU A 414 -38.17 0.97 7.02
N LYS A 415 -36.96 1.16 6.47
CA LYS A 415 -36.36 2.49 6.28
C LYS A 415 -37.16 3.34 5.30
N LEU A 416 -37.67 2.74 4.21
CA LEU A 416 -38.54 3.43 3.25
C LEU A 416 -39.85 3.85 3.89
N SER A 417 -40.50 2.95 4.64
CA SER A 417 -41.73 3.25 5.38
C SER A 417 -41.52 4.38 6.39
N TYR A 418 -40.41 4.35 7.14
CA TYR A 418 -40.03 5.45 8.04
C TYR A 418 -39.87 6.78 7.31
N CYS A 419 -39.14 6.81 6.18
CA CYS A 419 -38.97 8.03 5.39
C CYS A 419 -40.30 8.56 4.84
N GLN A 420 -41.21 7.68 4.40
CA GLN A 420 -42.54 8.05 3.90
C GLN A 420 -43.42 8.65 5.01
N SER A 421 -43.48 8.02 6.19
CA SER A 421 -44.23 8.56 7.34
C SER A 421 -43.65 9.90 7.80
N LEU A 422 -42.32 10.02 7.88
CA LEU A 422 -41.66 11.26 8.28
C LEU A 422 -41.91 12.40 7.28
N GLU A 423 -41.79 12.13 5.98
CA GLU A 423 -42.10 13.10 4.93
C GLU A 423 -43.56 13.54 4.98
N LYS A 424 -44.50 12.60 5.16
CA LYS A 424 -45.93 12.91 5.27
C LYS A 424 -46.22 13.83 6.46
N GLU A 425 -45.64 13.52 7.62
CA GLU A 425 -45.84 14.31 8.83
C GLU A 425 -45.19 15.69 8.76
N LEU A 426 -43.99 15.82 8.17
CA LEU A 426 -43.37 17.13 8.00
C LEU A 426 -44.11 17.98 6.96
N ASN A 427 -44.62 17.38 5.88
CA ASN A 427 -45.41 18.09 4.88
C ASN A 427 -46.72 18.64 5.46
N SER A 428 -47.38 17.93 6.38
CA SER A 428 -48.60 18.43 7.03
C SER A 428 -48.35 19.65 7.92
N GLN A 429 -47.12 19.81 8.42
CA GLN A 429 -46.72 20.93 9.27
C GLN A 429 -46.28 22.18 8.49
N ILE A 430 -46.03 22.10 7.18
CA ILE A 430 -45.57 23.25 6.37
C ILE A 430 -46.54 24.43 6.44
N ASN A 431 -47.85 24.13 6.38
CA ASN A 431 -48.89 25.16 6.31
C ASN A 431 -49.33 25.65 7.70
N THR A 432 -48.83 25.03 8.78
CA THR A 432 -49.11 25.41 10.17
C THR A 432 -47.92 26.14 10.83
N LEU A 433 -46.83 26.38 10.09
CA LEU A 433 -45.66 27.09 10.60
C LEU A 433 -45.94 28.58 10.86
N ASP A 434 -45.62 29.02 12.07
CA ASP A 434 -45.63 30.42 12.50
C ASP A 434 -44.25 30.88 13.03
N ARG A 435 -44.18 32.09 13.57
CA ARG A 435 -42.94 32.65 14.11
C ARG A 435 -42.47 31.93 15.37
N GLU A 436 -43.36 31.36 16.17
CA GLU A 436 -43.01 30.69 17.44
C GLU A 436 -42.66 29.21 17.24
N SER A 437 -42.99 28.67 16.07
CA SER A 437 -42.72 27.30 15.67
C SER A 437 -41.26 26.93 15.83
N ASN A 438 -41.00 25.89 16.63
CA ASN A 438 -39.68 25.34 16.86
C ASN A 438 -39.45 24.16 15.91
N LEU A 439 -38.61 24.35 14.89
CA LEU A 439 -38.36 23.34 13.87
C LEU A 439 -37.76 22.05 14.44
N LEU A 440 -36.87 22.13 15.45
CA LEU A 440 -36.32 20.93 16.09
C LEU A 440 -37.41 20.14 16.83
N LEU A 441 -38.35 20.82 17.48
CA LEU A 441 -39.47 20.18 18.16
C LEU A 441 -40.45 19.54 17.14
N ILE A 442 -40.74 20.23 16.04
CA ILE A 442 -41.58 19.72 14.95
C ILE A 442 -40.96 18.45 14.35
N ILE A 443 -39.65 18.50 14.04
CA ILE A 443 -38.92 17.35 13.49
C ILE A 443 -38.87 16.19 14.49
N LYS A 444 -38.64 16.48 15.77
CA LYS A 444 -38.66 15.47 16.83
C LYS A 444 -40.03 14.79 16.94
N ASN A 445 -41.12 15.56 16.98
CA ASN A 445 -42.47 15.00 17.08
C ASN A 445 -42.80 14.13 15.86
N ALA A 446 -42.40 14.57 14.66
CA ALA A 446 -42.56 13.79 13.44
C ALA A 446 -41.72 12.50 13.45
N HIS A 447 -40.49 12.57 13.95
CA HIS A 447 -39.62 11.41 14.16
C HIS A 447 -40.23 10.40 15.13
N ASP A 448 -40.72 10.85 16.29
CA ASP A 448 -41.30 10.00 17.32
C ASP A 448 -42.56 9.30 16.81
N LYS A 449 -43.39 10.00 16.01
CA LYS A 449 -44.58 9.43 15.38
C LYS A 449 -44.22 8.41 14.29
N ALA A 450 -43.33 8.78 13.36
CA ALA A 450 -42.89 7.89 12.29
C ALA A 450 -42.22 6.61 12.84
N THR A 451 -41.48 6.73 13.95
CA THR A 451 -40.82 5.59 14.61
C THR A 451 -41.83 4.63 15.27
N LYS A 452 -42.95 5.14 15.80
CA LYS A 452 -44.03 4.32 16.38
C LYS A 452 -44.84 3.58 15.32
N GLU A 453 -45.03 4.19 14.14
CA GLU A 453 -45.76 3.59 13.01
C GLU A 453 -44.93 2.50 12.30
N SER A 454 -43.60 2.62 12.29
CA SER A 454 -42.70 1.60 11.75
C SER A 454 -42.52 0.45 12.75
N GLY A 455 -43.02 -0.76 12.44
CA GLY A 455 -43.04 -1.94 13.33
C GLY A 455 -41.67 -2.49 13.80
N ALA A 456 -40.57 -1.80 13.52
CA ALA A 456 -39.21 -2.25 13.79
C ALA A 456 -38.31 -1.14 14.36
N GLN A 457 -38.70 -0.60 15.51
CA GLN A 457 -37.97 0.44 16.25
C GLN A 457 -36.47 0.11 16.48
N LYS A 458 -36.11 -1.18 16.52
CA LYS A 458 -34.72 -1.67 16.67
C LYS A 458 -33.90 -1.66 15.38
N GLU A 459 -34.51 -1.64 14.19
CA GLU A 459 -33.78 -1.74 12.92
C GLU A 459 -33.45 -0.36 12.32
N ILE A 460 -34.29 0.64 12.57
CA ILE A 460 -34.06 2.05 12.18
C ILE A 460 -32.94 2.69 13.02
N THR A 461 -32.66 2.15 14.22
CA THR A 461 -31.79 2.75 15.24
C THR A 461 -30.47 1.99 15.49
N LYS A 462 -30.27 0.80 14.90
CA LYS A 462 -29.02 0.02 15.06
C LYS A 462 -27.95 0.48 14.07
N GLY A 463 -26.97 1.24 14.57
CA GLY A 463 -25.69 1.50 13.89
C GLY A 463 -24.78 0.27 13.97
N GLY A 464 -24.69 -0.51 12.89
CA GLY A 464 -23.80 -1.66 12.82
C GLY A 464 -23.33 -1.95 11.39
N SER A 465 -22.01 -1.96 11.22
CA SER A 465 -21.12 -2.61 10.23
C SER A 465 -21.62 -3.11 8.85
N TYR A 466 -22.59 -2.47 8.21
CA TYR A 466 -22.92 -2.78 6.80
C TYR A 466 -23.32 -1.52 6.03
N PHE A 467 -22.91 -1.43 4.77
CA PHE A 467 -23.26 -0.33 3.85
C PHE A 467 -24.79 -0.10 3.87
N GLY A 468 -25.23 1.01 4.47
CA GLY A 468 -26.65 1.42 4.55
C GLY A 468 -27.16 1.83 5.93
N THR A 469 -26.53 1.43 7.05
CA THR A 469 -26.92 1.86 8.42
C THR A 469 -26.27 3.18 8.84
N SER A 470 -25.09 3.51 8.32
CA SER A 470 -24.44 4.81 8.54
C SER A 470 -25.16 5.99 7.89
N ARG A 471 -25.81 5.78 6.74
CA ARG A 471 -26.53 6.84 6.01
C ARG A 471 -27.83 7.24 6.71
N MET A 472 -28.62 6.29 7.23
CA MET A 472 -29.81 6.60 8.02
C MET A 472 -29.46 7.39 9.28
N LEU A 473 -28.38 7.01 9.97
CA LEU A 473 -27.91 7.73 11.14
C LEU A 473 -27.39 9.13 10.78
N SER A 474 -26.72 9.28 9.63
CA SER A 474 -26.31 10.60 9.10
C SER A 474 -27.52 11.48 8.76
N LEU A 475 -28.57 10.90 8.17
CA LEU A 475 -29.84 11.59 7.92
C LEU A 475 -30.44 12.10 9.24
N GLN A 476 -30.60 11.23 10.23
CA GLN A 476 -31.18 11.60 11.53
C GLN A 476 -30.38 12.69 12.24
N ARG A 477 -29.04 12.62 12.16
CA ARG A 477 -28.16 13.65 12.71
C ARG A 477 -28.29 14.98 11.98
N LEU A 478 -28.36 14.97 10.65
CA LEU A 478 -28.60 16.18 9.85
C LEU A 478 -29.99 16.78 10.06
N LEU A 479 -30.98 15.98 10.45
CA LEU A 479 -32.30 16.47 10.86
C LEU A 479 -32.32 17.08 12.28
N GLY A 480 -31.21 17.01 13.02
CA GLY A 480 -31.14 17.53 14.39
C GLY A 480 -31.83 16.64 15.44
N ILE A 481 -31.96 15.34 15.21
CA ILE A 481 -32.55 14.41 16.18
C ILE A 481 -31.53 14.09 17.27
N ASP A 482 -31.74 14.64 18.48
CA ASP A 482 -30.81 14.53 19.62
C ASP A 482 -30.46 13.08 19.98
N GLU A 483 -31.41 12.14 19.86
CA GLU A 483 -31.16 10.72 20.16
C GLU A 483 -30.08 10.09 19.26
N ALA A 484 -29.96 10.57 18.00
CA ALA A 484 -28.94 10.11 17.06
C ALA A 484 -27.53 10.65 17.41
N TRP A 485 -27.47 11.74 18.19
CA TRP A 485 -26.23 12.32 18.71
C TRP A 485 -25.81 11.71 20.06
N GLN A 486 -26.78 11.39 20.92
CA GLN A 486 -26.51 11.05 22.32
C GLN A 486 -26.59 9.55 22.64
N THR A 487 -27.64 8.85 22.22
CA THR A 487 -27.97 7.52 22.77
C THR A 487 -27.87 6.38 21.77
N LYS A 488 -28.20 6.64 20.49
CA LYS A 488 -28.33 5.60 19.44
C LYS A 488 -27.19 5.60 18.41
N GLY A 489 -26.29 6.59 18.47
CA GLY A 489 -25.18 6.76 17.52
C GLY A 489 -23.82 6.23 17.95
N HIS A 490 -23.72 5.59 19.12
CA HIS A 490 -22.47 5.07 19.68
C HIS A 490 -22.45 3.55 19.68
N SER A 491 -21.45 2.94 19.05
CA SER A 491 -21.30 1.47 19.07
C SER A 491 -20.86 1.00 20.45
N LYS A 492 -21.60 0.07 21.05
CA LYS A 492 -21.12 -0.70 22.21
C LYS A 492 -20.32 -1.89 21.70
N PHE A 493 -18.99 -1.80 21.77
CA PHE A 493 -18.11 -2.96 21.62
C PHE A 493 -17.96 -3.63 23.00
N LEU A 494 -17.85 -4.96 23.02
CA LEU A 494 -17.88 -5.84 24.17
C LEU A 494 -17.16 -5.30 25.44
N VAL A 495 -17.90 -5.27 26.55
CA VAL A 495 -17.48 -5.31 27.98
C VAL A 495 -16.55 -4.20 28.53
N PHE A 496 -15.91 -3.34 27.72
CA PHE A 496 -15.20 -2.14 28.19
C PHE A 496 -15.67 -0.90 27.43
N SER A 497 -16.44 -0.03 28.09
CA SER A 497 -17.20 1.03 27.43
C SER A 497 -16.46 2.37 27.36
N THR A 498 -15.95 2.72 26.18
CA THR A 498 -15.90 4.11 25.73
C THR A 498 -16.90 4.28 24.60
N GLN A 499 -17.91 5.15 24.80
CA GLN A 499 -18.87 5.52 23.76
C GLN A 499 -18.11 6.06 22.55
N SER A 500 -18.21 5.39 21.42
CA SER A 500 -17.37 5.66 20.27
C SER A 500 -18.23 5.86 19.01
N ASN A 501 -18.12 7.06 18.41
CA ASN A 501 -18.77 7.47 17.17
C ASN A 501 -18.21 6.74 15.91
N LEU A 502 -17.39 5.69 16.07
CA LEU A 502 -16.32 5.35 15.12
C LEU A 502 -16.66 4.41 13.96
N HIS A 503 -17.87 3.88 13.83
CA HIS A 503 -18.16 3.00 12.69
C HIS A 503 -19.25 3.55 11.76
N GLY A 504 -18.79 4.06 10.61
CA GLY A 504 -19.61 4.44 9.46
C GLY A 504 -19.95 5.92 9.31
N LEU A 505 -19.85 6.72 10.38
CA LEU A 505 -20.13 8.17 10.35
C LEU A 505 -18.89 9.04 10.07
N LYS A 506 -17.67 8.50 10.23
CA LYS A 506 -16.43 9.22 9.84
C LYS A 506 -16.41 9.56 8.35
N THR A 507 -16.96 8.70 7.50
CA THR A 507 -17.00 8.91 6.05
C THR A 507 -18.08 9.90 5.61
N SER A 508 -19.17 10.08 6.39
CA SER A 508 -20.18 11.10 6.10
C SER A 508 -19.85 12.47 6.70
N GLY A 509 -18.88 12.55 7.61
CA GLY A 509 -18.50 13.80 8.29
C GLY A 509 -19.48 14.29 9.35
N VAL A 510 -20.61 13.59 9.57
CA VAL A 510 -21.67 14.03 10.49
C VAL A 510 -21.37 13.59 11.94
N VAL A 511 -20.23 14.01 12.50
CA VAL A 511 -19.71 13.58 13.81
C VAL A 511 -19.18 14.76 14.64
N GLY A 512 -19.38 14.70 15.95
CA GLY A 512 -18.77 15.60 16.93
C GLY A 512 -19.60 16.85 17.23
N ASP A 513 -19.28 17.48 18.37
CA ASP A 513 -20.06 18.59 18.92
C ASP A 513 -20.09 19.83 18.03
N LYS A 514 -19.03 20.04 17.24
CA LYS A 514 -18.96 21.12 16.25
C LYS A 514 -20.03 20.96 15.17
N VAL A 515 -20.16 19.76 14.60
CA VAL A 515 -21.15 19.45 13.56
C VAL A 515 -22.56 19.47 14.15
N HIS A 516 -22.72 18.92 15.36
CA HIS A 516 -24.00 18.98 16.09
C HIS A 516 -24.45 20.43 16.30
N LYS A 517 -23.54 21.33 16.71
CA LYS A 517 -23.82 22.76 16.87
C LYS A 517 -24.20 23.42 15.55
N ILE A 518 -23.56 23.05 14.43
CA ILE A 518 -23.92 23.58 13.11
C ILE A 518 -25.35 23.18 12.72
N VAL A 519 -25.72 21.91 12.88
CA VAL A 519 -27.09 21.44 12.60
C VAL A 519 -28.12 22.11 13.52
N LYS A 520 -27.81 22.24 14.81
CA LYS A 520 -28.69 22.90 15.77
C LYS A 520 -28.89 24.38 15.42
N ASN A 521 -27.81 25.09 15.10
CA ASN A 521 -27.86 26.50 14.68
C ASN A 521 -28.69 26.66 13.40
N PHE A 522 -28.62 25.69 12.47
CA PHE A 522 -29.46 25.66 11.29
C PHE A 522 -30.95 25.57 11.62
N TYR A 523 -31.40 24.66 12.48
CA TYR A 523 -32.85 24.62 12.77
C TYR A 523 -33.33 25.69 13.76
N LEU A 524 -32.42 26.28 14.55
CA LEU A 524 -32.73 27.38 15.47
C LEU A 524 -32.84 28.76 14.81
N GLY A 525 -32.50 28.90 13.52
CA GLY A 525 -32.61 30.20 12.86
C GLY A 525 -31.40 31.12 13.03
N VAL A 526 -30.25 30.62 13.49
CA VAL A 526 -29.05 31.47 13.71
C VAL A 526 -28.54 32.05 12.38
N ASP A 527 -28.11 33.30 12.39
CA ASP A 527 -27.55 33.96 11.20
C ASP A 527 -26.29 33.23 10.71
N ASN A 528 -26.08 33.22 9.39
CA ASN A 528 -24.97 32.52 8.71
C ASN A 528 -24.91 31.01 8.95
N SER A 529 -25.97 30.38 9.48
CA SER A 529 -25.99 28.93 9.72
C SER A 529 -26.25 28.09 8.46
N ASN A 530 -26.72 28.70 7.36
CA ASN A 530 -27.11 27.97 6.15
C ASN A 530 -25.90 27.36 5.43
N GLU A 531 -24.86 28.14 5.16
CA GLU A 531 -23.71 27.67 4.39
C GLU A 531 -22.96 26.50 5.08
N PRO A 532 -22.61 26.57 6.38
CA PRO A 532 -21.99 25.44 7.08
C PRO A 532 -22.88 24.19 7.11
N TYR A 533 -24.20 24.35 7.19
CA TYR A 533 -25.13 23.22 7.14
C TYR A 533 -25.17 22.57 5.75
N GLN A 534 -25.20 23.38 4.69
CA GLN A 534 -25.22 22.89 3.30
C GLN A 534 -23.92 22.17 2.93
N GLU A 535 -22.77 22.59 3.47
CA GLU A 535 -21.49 21.89 3.29
C GLU A 535 -21.52 20.48 3.89
N ILE A 536 -21.96 20.34 5.14
CA ILE A 536 -22.08 19.04 5.81
C ILE A 536 -23.10 18.15 5.08
N LYS A 537 -24.22 18.73 4.64
CA LYS A 537 -25.24 18.00 3.86
C LYS A 537 -24.65 17.42 2.56
N LYS A 538 -23.90 18.22 1.80
CA LYS A 538 -23.24 17.78 0.55
C LYS A 538 -22.21 16.69 0.78
N GLN A 539 -21.48 16.76 1.90
CA GLN A 539 -20.52 15.73 2.28
C GLN A 539 -21.21 14.40 2.62
N ALA A 540 -22.31 14.45 3.36
CA ALA A 540 -23.04 13.25 3.78
C ALA A 540 -23.89 12.63 2.64
N PHE A 541 -24.43 13.46 1.75
CA PHE A 541 -25.31 13.09 0.63
C PHE A 541 -24.90 13.82 -0.65
N PRO A 542 -23.81 13.41 -1.32
CA PRO A 542 -23.37 14.03 -2.57
C PRO A 542 -24.37 13.77 -3.69
N ASN A 543 -24.68 14.80 -4.48
CA ASN A 543 -25.56 14.67 -5.65
C ASN A 543 -24.93 13.75 -6.69
N ALA A 544 -25.67 12.73 -7.14
CA ALA A 544 -25.22 11.72 -8.11
C ALA A 544 -24.83 12.29 -9.50
N ALA A 545 -25.05 13.58 -9.76
CA ALA A 545 -24.77 14.23 -11.04
C ALA A 545 -23.28 14.54 -11.30
N VAL A 546 -22.38 14.32 -10.34
CA VAL A 546 -20.96 14.73 -10.48
C VAL A 546 -19.97 13.54 -10.58
N ASN A 547 -20.42 12.29 -10.43
CA ASN A 547 -19.53 11.13 -10.55
C ASN A 547 -20.00 10.16 -11.64
N ASN A 548 -19.58 10.45 -12.87
CA ASN A 548 -19.19 9.42 -13.84
C ASN A 548 -17.81 9.82 -14.36
N PRO A 549 -16.80 8.96 -14.16
CA PRO A 549 -16.38 8.16 -15.30
C PRO A 549 -16.20 6.67 -14.95
N GLN A 550 -16.74 5.85 -15.84
CA GLN A 550 -16.20 4.59 -16.36
C GLN A 550 -15.29 3.75 -15.44
N CYS A 551 -15.80 2.59 -15.04
CA CYS A 551 -14.99 1.37 -15.00
C CYS A 551 -15.76 0.28 -15.75
N SER A 552 -15.23 -0.02 -16.94
CA SER A 552 -15.21 -1.34 -17.56
C SER A 552 -14.61 -2.37 -16.61
#